data_AF-A0AAV5X2B4-F1
#
_entry.id   AF-A0AAV5X2B4-F1
#
_cell.length_a   1.000
_cell.length_b   1.000
_cell.length_c   1.000
_cell.angle_alpha   90.00
_cell.angle_beta   90.00
_cell.angle_gamma   90.00
#
_symmetry.space_group_name_H-M   'P 1'
#
loop_
_entity.id
_entity.type
_entity.pdbx_description
1 polymer ?
#
loop_
_entity_poly.entity_id
_entity_poly.type
_entity_poly.pdbx_seq_one_letter_code
_entity_poly.pdbx_strand_id
1 'polypeptide(L)'
;SAFLSDATVEFDDETTKVERAADVYKGIVEGESSSHVFGSIHDGIFEGRVRIDNEREFWIESSFRYNSTAPFHSFIYAREEVEMPQNEEHKEKR
;
A
#
# COMPACT_ATOMS: atom_id res chain seq x y z
N SER A 1 -10.35 -7.03 11.07
CA SER A 1 -9.87 -7.40 9.72
C SER A 1 -9.70 -8.90 9.71
N ALA A 2 -10.60 -9.63 9.04
CA ALA A 2 -10.79 -11.08 9.19
C ALA A 2 -10.78 -11.83 7.84
N PHE A 3 -10.45 -11.16 6.73
CA PHE A 3 -10.65 -11.71 5.38
C PHE A 3 -9.41 -12.37 4.75
N LEU A 4 -8.24 -12.30 5.38
CA LEU A 4 -6.97 -12.81 4.81
C LEU A 4 -6.48 -14.13 5.41
N SER A 5 -7.06 -14.62 6.50
CA SER A 5 -6.61 -15.88 7.13
C SER A 5 -6.90 -17.12 6.27
N ASP A 6 -7.92 -17.03 5.42
CA ASP A 6 -8.47 -18.16 4.68
C ASP A 6 -8.43 -17.95 3.16
N ALA A 7 -7.62 -16.99 2.68
CA ALA A 7 -7.45 -16.75 1.26
C ALA A 7 -6.53 -17.80 0.61
N THR A 8 -6.99 -18.40 -0.47
CA THR A 8 -6.24 -19.31 -1.34
C THR A 8 -6.28 -18.79 -2.77
N VAL A 9 -5.15 -18.78 -3.45
CA VAL A 9 -5.06 -18.45 -4.88
C VAL A 9 -4.84 -19.74 -5.65
N GLU A 10 -5.63 -19.96 -6.69
CA GLU A 10 -5.56 -21.14 -7.55
C GLU A 10 -5.13 -20.69 -8.97
N PHE A 11 -4.08 -21.31 -9.46
CA PHE A 11 -3.63 -21.27 -10.85
C PHE A 11 -3.76 -22.69 -11.43
N ASP A 12 -3.78 -22.83 -12.76
CA ASP A 12 -4.20 -24.03 -13.50
C ASP A 12 -3.65 -25.38 -12.98
N ASP A 13 -2.49 -25.41 -12.32
CA ASP A 13 -1.91 -26.63 -11.71
C ASP A 13 -1.49 -26.47 -10.22
N GLU A 14 -1.76 -25.32 -9.59
CA GLU A 14 -1.27 -25.04 -8.22
C GLU A 14 -2.26 -24.22 -7.39
N THR A 15 -2.58 -24.72 -6.19
CA THR A 15 -3.28 -23.95 -5.16
C THR A 15 -2.28 -23.52 -4.09
N THR A 16 -2.05 -22.21 -3.95
CA THR A 16 -1.18 -21.66 -2.91
C THR A 16 -2.00 -20.98 -1.84
N LYS A 17 -1.75 -21.34 -0.57
CA LYS A 17 -2.33 -20.62 0.57
C LYS A 17 -1.65 -19.27 0.70
N VAL A 18 -2.44 -18.20 0.75
CA VAL A 18 -1.90 -16.86 0.98
C VAL A 18 -1.42 -16.81 2.43
N GLU A 19 -0.11 -16.78 2.63
CA GLU A 19 0.42 -16.51 3.96
C GLU A 19 0.02 -15.09 4.36
N ARG A 20 -0.48 -14.97 5.59
CA ARG A 20 -0.77 -13.67 6.18
C ARG A 20 0.54 -12.88 6.10
N ALA A 21 0.55 -11.74 5.40
CA ALA A 21 1.67 -10.82 5.45
C ALA A 21 1.88 -10.45 6.92
N ALA A 22 2.83 -11.11 7.58
CA ALA A 22 3.10 -10.97 9.01
C ALA A 22 3.52 -9.54 9.38
N ASP A 23 3.80 -8.75 8.35
CA ASP A 23 4.37 -7.43 8.43
C ASP A 23 3.35 -6.31 8.17
N VAL A 24 2.03 -6.55 8.21
CA VAL A 24 1.04 -5.47 8.04
C VAL A 24 0.73 -4.80 9.37
N TYR A 25 0.95 -3.49 9.43
CA TYR A 25 0.78 -2.65 10.61
C TYR A 25 -0.35 -1.63 10.42
N LYS A 26 -1.00 -1.31 11.54
CA LYS A 26 -1.95 -0.20 11.67
C LYS A 26 -1.56 0.66 12.87
N GLY A 27 -1.62 1.97 12.74
CA GLY A 27 -1.28 2.88 13.83
C GLY A 27 -1.79 4.31 13.62
N ILE A 28 -1.20 5.20 14.39
CA ILE A 28 -1.39 6.66 14.33
C ILE A 28 -0.01 7.32 14.29
N VAL A 29 0.07 8.49 13.68
CA VAL A 29 1.23 9.38 13.76
C VAL A 29 1.27 10.03 15.14
N GLU A 30 2.45 10.06 15.76
CA GLU A 30 2.64 10.70 17.06
C GLU A 30 2.30 12.20 16.99
N GLY A 31 1.52 12.69 17.96
CA GLY A 31 1.00 14.07 17.96
C GLY A 31 -0.26 14.27 17.13
N GLU A 32 -0.61 13.35 16.23
CA GLU A 32 -1.75 13.46 15.31
C GLU A 32 -2.77 12.35 15.59
N SER A 33 -3.56 12.51 16.66
CA SER A 33 -4.49 11.47 17.13
C SER A 33 -5.63 11.10 16.14
N SER A 34 -5.98 12.01 15.22
CA SER A 34 -6.95 11.79 14.15
C SER A 34 -6.37 10.99 12.97
N SER A 35 -5.05 10.84 12.92
CA SER A 35 -4.37 10.19 11.81
C SER A 35 -4.58 8.68 11.81
N HIS A 36 -4.39 8.09 10.63
CA HIS A 36 -4.49 6.66 10.42
C HIS A 36 -3.35 6.21 9.53
N VAL A 37 -2.49 5.35 10.07
CA VAL A 37 -1.39 4.71 9.34
C VAL A 37 -1.79 3.28 9.02
N PHE A 38 -1.57 2.85 7.78
CA PHE A 38 -1.75 1.47 7.35
C PHE A 38 -0.68 1.12 6.32
N GLY A 39 0.02 0.01 6.52
CA GLY A 39 1.09 -0.39 5.61
C GLY A 39 1.79 -1.65 6.07
N SER A 40 2.94 -1.94 5.49
CA SER A 40 3.83 -3.02 5.90
C SER A 40 5.26 -2.55 6.12
N ILE A 41 6.05 -3.34 6.83
CA ILE A 41 7.49 -3.10 7.01
C ILE A 41 8.24 -4.26 6.39
N HIS A 42 9.06 -3.99 5.37
CA HIS A 42 9.92 -4.98 4.73
C HIS A 42 11.38 -4.50 4.86
N ASP A 43 12.25 -5.35 5.39
CA ASP A 43 13.66 -5.03 5.65
C ASP A 43 13.86 -3.71 6.43
N GLY A 44 12.95 -3.42 7.36
CA GLY A 44 12.97 -2.20 8.18
C GLY A 44 12.46 -0.94 7.47
N ILE A 45 12.02 -1.04 6.22
CA ILE A 45 11.45 0.06 5.43
C ILE A 45 9.92 -0.05 5.46
N PHE A 46 9.25 1.02 5.88
CA PHE A 46 7.79 1.09 5.82
C PHE A 46 7.30 1.40 4.41
N GLU A 47 6.29 0.68 3.95
CA GLU A 47 5.52 0.95 2.74
C GLU A 47 4.02 1.01 3.09
N GLY A 48 3.28 1.99 2.56
CA GLY A 48 1.86 2.09 2.84
C GLY A 48 1.35 3.51 2.74
N ARG A 49 0.35 3.84 3.55
CA ARG A 49 -0.30 5.15 3.54
C ARG A 49 -0.53 5.73 4.93
N VAL A 50 -0.45 7.05 4.98
CA VAL A 50 -0.73 7.85 6.17
C VAL A 50 -1.83 8.83 5.82
N ARG A 51 -2.95 8.77 6.55
CA ARG A 51 -4.08 9.67 6.40
C ARG A 51 -4.17 10.60 7.59
N ILE A 52 -4.26 11.91 7.38
CA ILE A 52 -4.36 12.94 8.42
C ILE A 52 -5.65 13.74 8.20
N ASP A 53 -6.42 13.94 9.27
CA ASP A 53 -7.63 14.78 9.30
C ASP A 53 -8.68 14.53 8.20
N ASN A 54 -8.77 13.30 7.67
CA ASN A 54 -9.65 12.91 6.54
C ASN A 54 -9.35 13.57 5.18
N GLU A 55 -8.49 14.58 5.11
CA GLU A 55 -8.28 15.35 3.88
C GLU A 55 -6.91 15.11 3.23
N ARG A 56 -5.90 14.71 4.01
CA ARG A 56 -4.54 14.53 3.50
C ARG A 56 -4.16 13.06 3.54
N GLU A 57 -3.90 12.45 2.39
CA GLU A 57 -3.40 11.09 2.28
C GLU A 57 -2.01 11.10 1.64
N PHE A 58 -1.02 10.56 2.35
CA PHE A 58 0.34 10.38 1.86
C PHE A 58 0.60 8.92 1.60
N TRP A 59 1.26 8.64 0.49
CA TRP A 59 1.73 7.31 0.13
C TRP A 59 3.23 7.25 0.34
N ILE A 60 3.69 6.11 0.85
CA ILE A 60 5.08 5.83 1.16
C ILE A 60 5.46 4.54 0.44
N GLU A 61 6.47 4.61 -0.41
CA GLU A 61 6.94 3.46 -1.20
C GLU A 61 8.46 3.34 -1.14
N SER A 62 8.99 2.12 -1.22
CA SER A 62 10.43 1.91 -1.27
C SER A 62 11.02 2.55 -2.52
N SER A 63 12.11 3.30 -2.34
CA SER A 63 12.90 3.84 -3.44
C SER A 63 13.51 2.73 -4.28
N PHE A 64 13.77 1.57 -3.69
CA PHE A 64 14.40 0.41 -4.34
C PHE A 64 13.61 -0.09 -5.55
N ARG A 65 12.27 0.08 -5.54
CA ARG A 65 11.38 -0.25 -6.66
C ARG A 65 11.72 0.53 -7.94
N TYR A 66 12.22 1.76 -7.78
CA TYR A 66 12.45 2.69 -8.88
C TYR A 66 13.94 2.94 -9.13
N ASN A 67 14.74 2.95 -8.07
CA ASN A 67 16.19 3.14 -8.10
C ASN A 67 16.85 2.50 -6.88
N SER A 68 17.45 1.32 -7.08
CA SER A 68 18.19 0.58 -6.05
C SER A 68 19.46 1.27 -5.54
N THR A 69 19.90 2.35 -6.20
CA THR A 69 21.08 3.13 -5.81
C THR A 69 20.72 4.49 -5.19
N ALA A 70 19.44 4.74 -4.93
CA ALA A 70 19.00 5.98 -4.31
C ALA A 70 19.68 6.19 -2.94
N PRO A 71 20.10 7.43 -2.61
CA PRO A 71 20.71 7.73 -1.30
C PRO A 71 19.67 7.81 -0.16
N PHE A 72 18.42 7.43 -0.41
CA PHE A 72 17.28 7.44 0.52
C PHE A 72 16.45 6.18 0.33
N HIS A 73 15.70 5.77 1.35
CA HIS A 73 14.99 4.48 1.37
C HIS A 73 13.56 4.54 0.81
N SER A 74 12.91 5.70 0.83
CA SER A 74 11.50 5.83 0.44
C SER A 74 11.21 7.11 -0.30
N PHE A 75 10.19 7.04 -1.15
CA PHE A 75 9.47 8.22 -1.65
C PHE A 75 8.23 8.43 -0.80
N ILE A 76 7.93 9.70 -0.50
CA ILE A 76 6.70 10.12 0.17
C ILE A 76 6.06 11.20 -0.68
N TYR A 77 4.81 11.01 -1.06
CA TYR A 77 4.09 11.95 -1.92
C TYR A 77 2.62 12.01 -1.52
N ALA A 78 1.99 13.16 -1.77
CA ALA A 78 0.57 13.31 -1.51
C ALA A 78 -0.24 12.60 -2.60
N ARG A 79 -1.37 12.01 -2.23
CA ARG A 79 -2.25 11.31 -3.17
C ARG A 79 -2.68 12.22 -4.32
N GLU A 80 -2.89 13.50 -4.03
CA GLU A 80 -3.37 14.51 -4.99
C GLU A 80 -2.31 14.90 -6.03
N GLU A 81 -1.04 14.57 -5.80
CA GLU A 81 0.07 14.84 -6.72
C GLU A 81 0.27 13.73 -7.76
N VAL A 82 -0.49 12.63 -7.67
CA VAL A 82 -0.41 11.50 -8.61
C VAL A 82 -1.56 11.54 -9.61
N GLU A 83 -1.20 11.75 -10.87
CA GLU A 83 -2.11 11.52 -11.99
C GLU A 83 -2.25 10.02 -12.25
N MET A 84 -3.36 9.44 -11.80
CA MET A 84 -3.69 8.07 -12.14
C MET A 84 -4.05 7.98 -13.64
N PRO A 85 -3.58 6.95 -14.36
CA PRO A 85 -4.05 6.71 -15.72
C PRO A 85 -5.57 6.59 -15.70
N GLN A 86 -6.25 7.35 -16.56
CA GLN A 86 -7.69 7.18 -16.75
C GLN A 86 -7.91 5.77 -17.28
N ASN A 87 -8.55 4.91 -16.49
CA ASN A 87 -9.08 3.67 -17.03
C ASN A 87 -10.07 4.07 -18.12
N GLU A 88 -9.69 3.84 -19.38
CA GLU A 88 -10.66 3.71 -20.47
C GLU A 88 -11.58 2.55 -20.07
N GLU A 89 -12.66 2.86 -19.35
CA GLU A 89 -13.75 1.94 -19.14
C GLU A 89 -14.12 1.43 -20.53
N HIS A 90 -13.91 0.13 -20.75
CA HIS A 90 -14.53 -0.59 -21.85
C HIS A 90 -16.03 -0.34 -21.75
N LYS A 91 -16.51 0.68 -22.48
CA LYS A 91 -17.94 0.88 -22.72
C LYS A 91 -18.41 -0.36 -23.44
N GLU A 92 -18.99 -1.30 -22.69
CA GLU A 92 -19.85 -2.32 -23.25
C GLU A 92 -20.88 -1.60 -24.13
N LYS A 93 -20.74 -1.79 -25.43
CA LYS A 93 -21.71 -1.34 -26.41
C LYS A 93 -23.00 -2.10 -26.13
N ARG A 94 -23.98 -1.39 -25.57
CA ARG A 94 -25.38 -1.82 -25.56
C ARG A 94 -25.92 -1.96 -26.97
#